data_AF-A0A2D4SJM9-F1
#
_entry.id   AF-A0A2D4SJM9-F1
#
_cell.length_a   1.000
_cell.length_b   1.000
_cell.length_c   1.000
_cell.angle_alpha   90.00
_cell.angle_beta   90.00
_cell.angle_gamma   90.00
#
_symmetry.space_group_name_H-M   'P 1'
#
loop_
_entity.id
_entity.type
_entity.pdbx_description
1 polymer ?
#
loop_
_entity_poly.entity_id
_entity_poly.type
_entity_poly.pdbx_seq_one_letter_code
_entity_poly.pdbx_strand_id
1 'polypeptide(L)' 'EKDSFTVVLAAAGDQKINVIKEVRAITGLGLKEAKDIVESAPKEVKEDVPTAEANELKEKLEAAGATVELK' A
#
# COMPACT_ATOMS: atom_id res chain seq x y z
N GLU A 1 -13.09 -1.32 -19.81
CA GLU A 1 -12.26 -0.78 -18.72
C GLU A 1 -11.59 -1.91 -17.94
N LYS A 2 -10.59 -1.60 -17.10
CA LYS A 2 -10.29 -2.42 -15.91
C LYS A 2 -11.16 -1.87 -14.78
N ASP A 3 -12.08 -2.68 -14.28
CA ASP A 3 -13.00 -2.27 -13.20
C ASP A 3 -12.39 -2.42 -11.81
N SER A 4 -11.23 -3.08 -11.72
CA SER A 4 -10.46 -3.25 -10.49
C SER A 4 -8.97 -3.06 -10.72
N PHE A 5 -8.28 -2.63 -9.67
CA PHE A 5 -6.84 -2.43 -9.62
C PHE A 5 -6.25 -3.14 -8.41
N THR A 6 -4.99 -3.52 -8.55
CA THR A 6 -4.16 -3.99 -7.45
C THR A 6 -3.22 -2.86 -7.02
N VAL A 7 -3.28 -2.51 -5.74
CA VAL A 7 -2.41 -1.52 -5.11
C VAL A 7 -1.13 -2.23 -4.68
N VAL A 8 -0.03 -1.96 -5.37
CA VAL A 8 1.29 -2.51 -5.09
C VAL A 8 2.16 -1.46 -4.42
N LEU A 9 2.65 -1.76 -3.22
CA LEU A 9 3.71 -0.99 -2.59
C LEU A 9 5.02 -1.29 -3.32
N ALA A 10 5.45 -0.39 -4.20
CA ALA A 10 6.68 -0.55 -4.96
C ALA A 10 7.92 -0.29 -4.10
N ALA A 11 7.87 0.73 -3.24
CA ALA A 11 8.92 1.06 -2.28
C ALA A 11 8.36 1.76 -1.04
N ALA A 12 8.96 1.50 0.12
CA ALA A 12 8.55 2.11 1.39
C ALA A 12 9.21 3.48 1.69
N GLY A 13 10.21 3.87 0.88
CA GLY A 13 11.01 5.07 1.12
C GLY A 13 11.72 5.08 2.49
N ASP A 14 12.10 6.28 2.93
CA ASP A 14 12.80 6.50 4.19
C ASP A 14 11.86 6.53 5.40
N GLN A 15 10.57 6.82 5.17
CA GLN A 15 9.55 6.95 6.22
C GLN A 15 8.85 5.63 6.53
N LYS A 16 9.60 4.52 6.61
CA LYS A 16 9.06 3.16 6.77
C LYS A 16 8.05 2.99 7.89
N ILE A 17 8.24 3.68 9.03
CA ILE A 17 7.31 3.59 10.17
C ILE A 17 5.93 4.18 9.80
N ASN A 18 5.89 5.26 9.04
CA ASN A 18 4.63 5.87 8.58
C ASN A 18 3.94 4.95 7.58
N VAL A 19 4.69 4.39 6.63
CA VAL A 19 4.16 3.41 5.66
C VAL A 19 3.60 2.17 6.36
N ILE A 20 4.28 1.62 7.38
CA ILE A 20 3.78 0.48 8.18
C ILE A 20 2.45 0.83 8.88
N LYS A 21 2.29 2.05 9.39
CA LYS A 21 1.03 2.49 10.01
C LYS A 21 -0.11 2.54 9.00
N GLU A 22 0.13 3.09 7.82
CA GLU A 22 -0.87 3.14 6.75
C GLU A 22 -1.20 1.74 6.24
N VAL A 23 -0.20 0.89 5.98
CA VAL A 23 -0.43 -0.50 5.56
C VAL A 23 -1.26 -1.26 6.60
N ARG A 24 -1.00 -1.09 7.91
CA ARG A 24 -1.88 -1.65 8.96
C ARG A 24 -3.29 -1.10 8.90
N ALA A 25 -3.45 0.21 8.73
CA ALA A 25 -4.77 0.84 8.68
C ALA A 25 -5.60 0.35 7.48
N ILE A 26 -4.94 0.14 6.34
CA ILE A 26 -5.57 -0.30 5.09
C ILE A 26 -5.95 -1.79 5.12
N THR A 27 -5.05 -2.63 5.65
CA THR A 27 -5.18 -4.10 5.59
C THR A 27 -5.77 -4.72 6.85
N GLY A 28 -5.75 -4.00 7.98
CA GLY A 28 -6.15 -4.52 9.30
C GLY A 28 -5.16 -5.53 9.90
N LEU A 29 -4.01 -5.76 9.26
CA LEU A 29 -3.02 -6.74 9.69
C LEU A 29 -2.31 -6.37 10.99
N GLY A 30 -1.70 -7.38 11.62
CA GLY A 30 -0.82 -7.18 12.77
C GLY A 30 0.46 -6.42 12.40
N LEU A 31 1.18 -5.93 13.42
CA LEU A 31 2.43 -5.19 13.23
C LEU A 31 3.49 -6.00 12.49
N LYS A 32 3.52 -7.32 12.72
CA LYS A 32 4.47 -8.21 12.05
C LYS A 32 4.15 -8.31 10.56
N GLU A 33 2.92 -8.66 10.19
CA GLU A 33 2.59 -8.86 8.77
C GLU A 33 2.68 -7.55 7.98
N ALA A 34 2.27 -6.41 8.56
CA ALA A 34 2.41 -5.11 7.91
C ALA A 34 3.87 -4.72 7.70
N LYS A 35 4.74 -5.00 8.70
CA LYS A 35 6.19 -4.80 8.55
C LYS A 35 6.75 -5.70 7.44
N ASP A 36 6.35 -6.97 7.40
CA ASP A 36 6.79 -7.91 6.37
C ASP A 36 6.36 -7.44 4.97
N ILE A 37 5.17 -6.86 4.80
CA ILE A 37 4.75 -6.25 3.52
C ILE A 37 5.68 -5.10 3.12
N VAL A 38 5.93 -4.18 4.04
CA VAL A 38 6.74 -2.97 3.79
C VAL A 38 8.20 -3.31 3.51
N GLU A 39 8.77 -4.32 4.19
CA GLU A 39 10.14 -4.76 3.99
C GLU A 39 10.33 -5.65 2.75
N SER A 40 9.25 -6.28 2.27
CA SER A 40 9.26 -7.13 1.08
C SER A 40 8.85 -6.39 -0.20
N ALA A 41 8.81 -5.05 -0.18
CA ALA A 41 8.50 -4.27 -1.38
C ALA A 41 9.49 -4.64 -2.53
N PRO A 42 9.01 -4.83 -3.78
CA PRO A 42 7.65 -4.57 -4.24
C PRO A 42 6.65 -5.67 -3.85
N LYS A 43 5.53 -5.30 -3.22
CA LYS A 43 4.49 -6.25 -2.74
C LYS A 43 3.08 -5.66 -2.75
N GLU A 44 2.10 -6.51 -3.01
CA GLU A 44 0.68 -6.15 -3.04
C GLU A 44 0.17 -5.80 -1.64
N VAL A 45 -0.54 -4.67 -1.53
CA VAL A 45 -1.17 -4.19 -0.29
C VAL A 45 -2.66 -4.52 -0.30
N LYS A 46 -3.30 -4.35 -1.46
CA LYS A 46 -4.72 -4.65 -1.64
C LYS A 46 -5.00 -4.98 -3.10
N GLU A 47 -5.77 -6.02 -3.32
CA GLU A 47 -6.16 -6.53 -4.64
C GLU A 47 -7.63 -6.23 -4.92
N ASP A 48 -8.00 -6.22 -6.20
CA ASP A 48 -9.37 -6.07 -6.68
C ASP A 48 -10.14 -4.84 -6.14
N VAL A 49 -9.45 -3.71 -5.96
CA VAL A 49 -10.09 -2.47 -5.50
C VAL A 49 -10.60 -1.62 -6.67
N PRO A 50 -11.77 -0.97 -6.54
CA PRO A 50 -12.26 -0.04 -7.55
C PRO A 50 -11.31 1.13 -7.76
N THR A 51 -11.33 1.74 -8.95
CA THR A 51 -10.47 2.90 -9.31
C THR A 51 -10.45 4.01 -8.26
N ALA A 52 -11.61 4.34 -7.68
CA ALA A 52 -11.71 5.39 -6.66
C ALA A 52 -10.92 5.03 -5.39
N GLU A 53 -11.09 3.80 -4.91
CA GLU A 53 -10.37 3.30 -3.74
C GLU A 53 -8.87 3.12 -4.03
N ALA A 54 -8.52 2.60 -5.20
CA ALA A 54 -7.13 2.44 -5.63
C ALA A 54 -6.36 3.77 -5.59
N ASN A 55 -6.97 4.84 -6.10
CA ASN A 55 -6.38 6.18 -6.08
C ASN A 55 -6.29 6.75 -4.66
N GLU A 56 -7.32 6.57 -3.82
CA GLU A 56 -7.28 7.02 -2.42
C GLU A 56 -6.16 6.31 -1.63
N LEU A 57 -6.00 5.01 -1.81
CA LEU A 57 -4.95 4.22 -1.16
C LEU A 57 -3.56 4.62 -1.64
N LYS A 58 -3.41 4.87 -2.94
CA LYS A 58 -2.18 5.40 -3.53
C LYS A 58 -1.80 6.73 -2.89
N GLU A 59 -2.72 7.69 -2.84
CA GLU A 59 -2.45 9.02 -2.25
C GLU A 59 -2.06 8.92 -0.77
N LYS A 60 -2.76 8.09 0.03
CA LYS A 60 -2.44 7.88 1.45
C LYS A 60 -1.05 7.31 1.66
N LEU A 61 -0.69 6.29 0.89
CA LEU A 61 0.62 5.64 0.99
C LEU A 61 1.74 6.55 0.49
N GLU A 62 1.55 7.28 -0.61
CA GLU A 62 2.51 8.26 -1.12
C GLU A 62 2.71 9.43 -0.16
N ALA A 63 1.63 9.93 0.48
CA ALA A 63 1.71 10.94 1.53
C ALA A 63 2.47 10.44 2.78
N ALA A 64 2.48 9.13 3.03
CA ALA A 64 3.28 8.50 4.08
C ALA A 64 4.74 8.25 3.68
N GLY A 65 5.14 8.60 2.46
CA GLY A 65 6.51 8.49 1.94
C GLY A 65 6.80 7.22 1.14
N ALA A 66 5.76 6.46 0.75
CA ALA A 66 5.90 5.30 -0.11
C ALA A 66 5.86 5.67 -1.61
N THR A 67 6.20 4.70 -2.44
CA THR A 67 5.91 4.70 -3.89
C THR A 67 4.95 3.57 -4.18
N VAL A 68 3.85 3.86 -4.89
CA VAL A 68 2.78 2.89 -5.17
C VAL A 68 2.54 2.78 -6.67
N GLU A 69 2.37 1.53 -7.12
CA GLU A 69 1.95 1.19 -8.47
C GLU A 69 0.51 0.64 -8.44
N LEU A 70 -0.31 1.07 -9.40
CA LEU A 70 -1.65 0.51 -9.63
C LEU A 70 -1.58 -0.43 -10.83
N LYS A 71 -1.85 -1.71 -10.62
CA LYS A 71 -1.83 -2.76 -11.66
C LYS A 71 -3.22 -3.23 -12.04
#